data_AF-A0A2N9DWU1-F1
#
_entry.id   AF-A0A2N9DWU1-F1
#
_cell.length_a   1.000
_cell.length_b   1.000
_cell.length_c   1.000
_cell.angle_alpha   90.00
_cell.angle_beta   90.00
_cell.angle_gamma   90.00
#
_symmetry.space_group_name_H-M   'P 1'
#
loop_
_entity.id
_entity.type
_entity.pdbx_description
1 polymer ?
#
loop_
_entity_poly.entity_id
_entity_poly.type
_entity_poly.pdbx_seq_one_letter_code
_entity_poly.pdbx_strand_id
1 'polypeptide(L)' 'MVDTREETPVATESTTTAFHCPACQAAIDYGIKRCPTCQTAIFYRDMSESFWNDRKVKLLKQTDAIHR' A
#
# COMPACT_ATOMS: atom_id res chain seq x y z
N MET A 1 -24.81 19.98 -40.31
CA MET A 1 -25.55 19.79 -39.03
C MET A 1 -25.43 18.30 -38.73
N VAL A 2 -24.53 17.84 -37.86
CA VAL A 2 -24.32 18.25 -36.47
C VAL A 2 -22.83 18.14 -36.13
N ASP A 3 -22.31 19.19 -35.50
CA ASP A 3 -20.94 19.36 -35.03
C ASP A 3 -20.89 19.01 -33.52
N THR A 4 -19.92 18.17 -33.15
CA THR A 4 -19.19 18.13 -31.88
C THR A 4 -19.94 18.35 -30.54
N ARG A 5 -19.90 17.32 -29.68
CA ARG A 5 -19.25 17.36 -28.35
C ARG A 5 -19.32 15.98 -27.68
N GLU A 6 -18.22 15.24 -27.79
CA GLU A 6 -17.85 14.18 -26.86
C GLU A 6 -17.65 14.84 -25.48
N GLU A 7 -18.62 14.67 -24.59
CA GLU A 7 -18.45 15.02 -23.19
C GLU A 7 -17.69 13.86 -22.53
N THR A 8 -16.37 13.96 -22.52
CA THR A 8 -15.52 13.14 -21.65
C THR A 8 -15.70 13.65 -20.22
N PRO A 9 -16.34 12.89 -19.30
CA PRO A 9 -16.34 13.27 -17.91
C PRO A 9 -14.91 13.15 -17.36
N VAL A 10 -14.36 14.33 -17.07
CA VAL A 10 -13.22 14.65 -16.22
C VAL A 10 -12.78 13.47 -15.35
N ALA A 11 -11.60 12.96 -15.65
CA ALA A 11 -10.83 12.08 -14.79
C ALA A 11 -10.64 12.74 -13.42
N THR A 12 -11.49 12.37 -12.46
CA THR A 12 -11.15 12.47 -11.04
C THR A 12 -10.43 11.17 -10.71
N GLU A 13 -9.13 11.11 -11.03
CA GLU A 13 -8.22 10.11 -10.49
C GLU A 13 -7.97 10.42 -8.99
N SER A 14 -9.03 10.40 -8.20
CA SER A 14 -8.89 9.99 -6.80
C SER A 14 -8.68 8.48 -6.83
N THR A 15 -7.46 8.08 -7.16
CA THR A 15 -6.95 6.71 -7.10
C THR A 15 -6.94 6.27 -5.65
N THR A 16 -8.14 6.09 -5.08
CA THR A 16 -8.35 5.39 -3.84
C THR A 16 -8.07 3.94 -4.21
N THR A 17 -6.81 3.54 -4.11
CA THR A 17 -6.44 2.13 -4.17
C THR A 17 -7.28 1.44 -3.10
N ALA A 18 -8.36 0.80 -3.52
CA ALA A 18 -9.22 0.05 -2.61
C ALA A 18 -8.33 -1.03 -1.99
N PHE A 19 -8.01 -0.89 -0.71
CA PHE A 19 -7.27 -1.91 0.00
C PHE A 19 -8.25 -3.05 0.29
N HIS A 20 -7.81 -4.27 0.03
CA HIS A 20 -8.61 -5.47 0.26
C HIS A 20 -7.91 -6.34 1.28
N CYS A 21 -8.68 -6.98 2.16
CA CYS A 21 -8.12 -7.93 3.10
C CYS A 21 -7.53 -9.13 2.33
N PRO A 22 -6.28 -9.55 2.60
CA PRO A 22 -5.67 -10.69 1.90
C PRO A 22 -6.34 -12.03 2.22
N ALA A 23 -7.10 -12.13 3.31
CA ALA A 23 -7.76 -13.38 3.71
C ALA A 23 -9.18 -13.51 3.17
N CYS A 24 -10.00 -12.45 3.27
CA CYS A 24 -11.42 -12.49 2.91
C CYS A 24 -11.80 -11.54 1.77
N GLN A 25 -10.85 -10.77 1.24
CA GLN A 25 -11.03 -9.79 0.15
C GLN A 25 -12.04 -8.67 0.43
N ALA A 26 -12.53 -8.56 1.67
CA ALA A 26 -13.35 -7.43 2.11
C ALA A 26 -12.59 -6.11 1.89
N ALA A 27 -13.32 -5.10 1.43
CA ALA A 27 -12.79 -3.73 1.33
C ALA A 27 -12.43 -3.24 2.74
N ILE A 28 -11.24 -2.65 2.86
CA ILE A 28 -10.67 -2.19 4.12
C ILE A 28 -9.98 -0.84 3.92
N ASP A 29 -9.90 -0.06 4.99
CA ASP A 29 -9.12 1.18 4.99
C ASP A 29 -7.62 0.89 5.11
N TYR A 30 -6.81 1.79 4.53
CA TYR A 30 -5.36 1.72 4.67
C TYR A 30 -4.93 1.90 6.13
N GLY A 31 -3.92 1.14 6.55
CA GLY A 31 -3.34 1.25 7.89
C GLY A 31 -4.03 0.44 8.99
N ILE A 32 -5.17 -0.22 8.71
CA ILE A 32 -5.79 -1.11 9.71
C ILE A 32 -4.90 -2.33 9.99
N LYS A 33 -4.74 -2.66 11.28
CA LYS A 33 -3.93 -3.80 11.72
C LYS A 33 -4.70 -5.11 11.80
N ARG A 34 -6.03 -5.06 11.77
CA ARG A 34 -6.92 -6.22 11.82
C ARG A 34 -8.12 -5.97 10.95
N CYS A 35 -8.50 -6.98 10.15
CA CYS A 35 -9.73 -6.93 9.36
C CYS A 35 -10.97 -6.92 10.28
N PRO A 36 -11.96 -6.04 10.06
CA PRO A 36 -13.22 -6.07 10.83
C PRO A 36 -14.06 -7.33 10.54
N THR A 37 -13.96 -7.89 9.33
CA THR A 37 -14.80 -9.02 8.90
C THR A 37 -14.26 -10.37 9.37
N CYS A 38 -12.97 -10.65 9.13
CA CYS A 38 -12.37 -11.95 9.42
C CYS A 38 -11.35 -11.92 10.57
N GLN A 39 -11.12 -10.75 11.18
CA GLN A 39 -10.17 -10.53 12.29
C GLN A 39 -8.71 -10.90 11.99
N THR A 40 -8.39 -11.23 10.73
CA THR A 40 -7.03 -11.51 10.28
C THR A 40 -6.14 -10.30 10.53
N ALA A 41 -4.95 -10.54 11.10
CA ALA A 41 -3.95 -9.50 11.28
C ALA A 41 -3.40 -9.06 9.92
N ILE A 42 -3.46 -7.76 9.66
CA ILE A 42 -3.04 -7.15 8.39
C ILE A 42 -1.77 -6.35 8.64
N PHE A 43 -0.75 -6.65 7.86
CA PHE A 43 0.54 -5.98 7.90
C PHE A 43 0.81 -5.33 6.54
N TYR A 44 -0.11 -4.49 6.06
CA TYR A 44 0.23 -3.60 4.95
C TYR A 44 1.37 -2.70 5.40
N ARG A 45 2.45 -2.76 4.65
CA ARG A 45 3.59 -1.86 4.77
C ARG A 45 3.56 -0.98 3.55
N ASP A 46 3.71 0.31 3.78
CA ASP A 46 4.01 1.21 2.69
C ASP A 46 5.39 0.83 2.14
N MET A 47 5.45 0.44 0.86
CA MET A 47 6.74 0.18 0.22
C MET A 47 7.50 1.47 -0.09
N SER A 48 6.85 2.64 -0.01
CA SER A 48 7.51 3.94 -0.13
C SER A 48 8.20 4.40 1.16
N GLU A 49 7.81 3.84 2.32
CA GLU A 49 8.46 4.15 3.60
C GLU A 49 9.83 3.44 3.71
N SER A 50 10.91 4.17 3.40
CA SER A 50 12.29 3.66 3.45
C SER A 50 12.81 3.38 4.86
N PHE A 51 12.11 3.85 5.91
CA PHE A 51 12.58 3.80 7.30
C PHE A 51 12.97 2.38 7.76
N TRP A 52 12.17 1.37 7.40
CA TRP A 52 12.47 -0.02 7.73
C TRP A 52 13.65 -0.59 6.95
N ASN A 53 13.86 -0.11 5.73
CA ASN A 53 14.98 -0.50 4.90
C ASN A 53 16.28 0.09 5.45
N ASP A 54 16.28 1.38 5.80
CA ASP A 54 17.44 2.08 6.36
C ASP A 54 17.87 1.48 7.70
N ARG A 55 16.92 1.15 8.58
CA ARG A 55 17.22 0.49 9.87
C ARG A 55 17.88 -0.88 9.66
N LYS A 56 17.37 -1.69 8.73
CA LYS A 56 17.95 -3.01 8.41
C LYS A 56 19.33 -2.88 7.78
N VAL A 57 19.53 -1.94 6.87
CA VAL A 57 20.83 -1.69 6.24
C VAL A 57 21.86 -1.22 7.28
N LYS A 58 21.47 -0.36 8.22
CA LYS A 58 22.34 0.03 9.34
C LYS A 58 22.72 -1.17 10.20
N LEU A 59 21.75 -2.01 10.58
CA LEU A 59 22.02 -3.21 11.36
C LEU A 59 22.96 -4.17 10.61
N LEU A 60 22.74 -4.40 9.31
CA LEU A 60 23.59 -5.24 8.47
C LEU A 60 25.05 -4.74 8.45
N LYS A 61 25.25 -3.43 8.28
CA LYS A 61 26.59 -2.80 8.30
C LYS A 61 27.27 -2.86 9.67
N GLN A 62 26.50 -3.01 10.75
CA GLN A 62 27.00 -3.10 12.11
C GLN A 62 27.25 -4.55 12.56
N THR A 63 26.90 -5.56 11.75
CA THR A 63 27.17 -6.95 12.12
C THR A 63 28.62 -7.32 11.79
N ASP A 64 29.35 -7.81 12.79
CA ASP A 64 30.69 -8.40 12.61
C ASP A 64 30.67 -9.68 11.74
N ALA A 65 29.48 -10.22 11.42
CA ALA A 65 29.32 -11.41 10.59
C ALA A 65 29.80 -11.23 9.13
N ILE A 66 29.98 -10.00 8.65
CA ILE A 66 30.42 -9.69 7.28
C ILE A 66 31.88 -9.24 7.24
N HIS A 67 32.45 -8.82 8.37
CA HIS A 67 33.83 -8.37 8.45
C HIS A 67 34.76 -9.58 8.61
N ARG A 68 35.23 -10.12 7.48
CA ARG A 68 36.31 -11.12 7.39
C ARG A 68 37.58 -10.48 6.86
#